data_AF-A0A0F4QTA2-F1
#
_entry.id   AF-A0A0F4QTA2-F1
#
_cell.length_a   1.000
_cell.length_b   1.000
_cell.length_c   1.000
_cell.angle_alpha   90.00
_cell.angle_beta   90.00
_cell.angle_gamma   90.00
#
_symmetry.space_group_name_H-M   'P 1'
#
loop_
_entity.id
_entity.type
_entity.pdbx_description
1 polymer ?
#
loop_
_entity_poly.entity_id
_entity_poly.type
_entity_poly.pdbx_seq_one_letter_code
_entity_poly.pdbx_strand_id
1 'polypeptide(L)'
;MDEPLHTVSSGGNHLGEVRAFLVEYYGNGVAHSLEKPLHTLTTRDRFALVMVKGVAYQIVDIGIRMLQPHELFLAMGFPADYKISHDSEGKKLSKTSQVARCGNAVCPPLAEALVIANYQESNKVQVAA
;
A
#
# COMPACT_ATOMS: atom_id res chain seq x y z
N MET A 1 4.47 8.01 -41.33
CA MET A 1 5.88 8.25 -41.02
C MET A 1 5.96 8.82 -39.61
N ASP A 2 6.43 8.11 -38.57
CA ASP A 2 6.85 6.70 -38.40
C ASP A 2 6.69 6.32 -36.90
N GLU A 3 6.79 5.08 -36.42
CA GLU A 3 7.21 3.77 -37.00
C GLU A 3 6.12 2.67 -36.75
N PRO A 4 6.27 1.41 -37.21
CA PRO A 4 5.21 0.40 -37.08
C PRO A 4 5.25 -0.37 -35.75
N LEU A 5 4.07 -0.70 -35.20
CA LEU A 5 3.96 -1.69 -34.12
C LEU A 5 3.91 -3.12 -34.69
N HIS A 6 4.54 -4.07 -34.00
CA HIS A 6 4.89 -5.38 -34.53
C HIS A 6 3.73 -6.35 -34.84
N THR A 7 4.08 -7.32 -35.70
CA THR A 7 3.31 -8.39 -36.34
C THR A 7 2.03 -8.85 -35.62
N VAL A 8 0.90 -8.67 -36.29
CA VAL A 8 -0.32 -9.46 -36.08
C VAL A 8 -0.05 -10.89 -36.55
N SER A 9 0.19 -11.83 -35.63
CA SER A 9 0.08 -13.26 -35.95
C SER A 9 -1.40 -13.66 -35.95
N SER A 10 -1.81 -14.43 -36.97
CA SER A 10 -3.20 -14.87 -37.12
C SER A 10 -3.50 -16.01 -36.14
N GLY A 11 -3.92 -15.69 -34.91
CA GLY A 11 -4.04 -16.70 -33.86
C GLY A 11 -4.57 -16.27 -32.49
N GLY A 12 -5.62 -15.44 -32.42
CA GLY A 12 -6.43 -15.27 -31.19
C GLY A 12 -6.32 -13.93 -30.45
N ASN A 13 -7.47 -13.34 -30.15
CA ASN A 13 -7.62 -12.15 -29.31
C ASN A 13 -7.21 -12.44 -27.86
N HIS A 14 -6.09 -11.92 -27.33
CA HIS A 14 -5.90 -11.70 -25.87
C HIS A 14 -4.88 -10.58 -25.56
N LEU A 15 -5.21 -9.32 -25.90
CA LEU A 15 -4.59 -8.17 -25.21
C LEU A 15 -5.23 -8.05 -23.82
N GLY A 16 -4.61 -8.70 -22.83
CA GLY A 16 -5.02 -8.65 -21.43
C GLY A 16 -4.63 -7.33 -20.77
N GLU A 17 -5.62 -6.59 -20.26
CA GLU A 17 -5.40 -5.36 -19.51
C GLU A 17 -5.08 -5.69 -18.03
N VAL A 18 -3.80 -5.71 -17.68
CA VAL A 18 -3.36 -5.96 -16.29
C VAL A 18 -3.49 -4.68 -15.47
N ARG A 19 -4.47 -4.62 -14.56
CA ARG A 19 -4.62 -3.53 -13.59
C ARG A 19 -4.24 -4.01 -12.19
N ALA A 20 -3.19 -3.43 -11.62
CA ALA A 20 -2.92 -3.54 -10.19
C ALA A 20 -3.84 -2.59 -9.39
N PHE A 21 -4.48 -3.09 -8.34
CA PHE A 21 -5.30 -2.31 -7.43
C PHE A 21 -5.00 -2.71 -5.98
N LEU A 22 -5.06 -1.76 -5.04
CA LEU A 22 -4.92 -2.05 -3.63
C LEU A 22 -6.23 -2.68 -3.11
N VAL A 23 -6.11 -3.82 -2.43
CA VAL A 23 -7.22 -4.50 -1.76
C VAL A 23 -6.97 -4.45 -0.27
N GLU A 24 -7.87 -3.80 0.47
CA GLU A 24 -7.89 -3.89 1.93
C GLU A 24 -8.49 -5.23 2.35
N TYR A 25 -7.69 -6.08 3.01
CA TYR A 25 -8.06 -7.46 3.28
C TYR A 25 -8.14 -7.73 4.79
N TYR A 26 -9.35 -7.57 5.35
CA TYR A 26 -9.62 -7.89 6.75
C TYR A 26 -9.85 -9.40 6.96
N GLY A 27 -8.79 -10.13 7.27
CA GLY A 27 -8.85 -11.50 7.79
C GLY A 27 -7.79 -12.45 7.22
N ASN A 28 -7.54 -13.57 7.91
CA ASN A 28 -6.62 -14.64 7.46
C ASN A 28 -7.24 -15.48 6.32
N GLY A 29 -7.64 -14.85 5.23
CA GLY A 29 -8.14 -15.53 4.03
C GLY A 29 -7.00 -15.97 3.13
N VAL A 30 -6.94 -17.26 2.82
CA VAL A 30 -6.06 -17.81 1.79
C VAL A 30 -6.87 -17.87 0.48
N ALA A 31 -6.26 -17.55 -0.66
CA ALA A 31 -6.91 -17.72 -1.96
C ALA A 31 -7.16 -19.21 -2.24
N HIS A 32 -8.38 -19.56 -2.66
CA HIS A 32 -8.78 -20.94 -2.91
C HIS A 32 -8.85 -21.25 -4.41
N SER A 33 -8.35 -22.42 -4.82
CA SER A 33 -8.56 -22.97 -6.16
C SER A 33 -10.01 -23.44 -6.32
N LEU A 34 -10.60 -23.18 -7.49
CA LEU A 34 -11.95 -23.63 -7.87
C LEU A 34 -12.07 -25.16 -8.01
N GLU A 35 -10.94 -25.87 -8.11
CA GLU A 35 -10.88 -27.33 -8.22
C GLU A 35 -11.04 -28.05 -6.87
N LYS A 36 -11.07 -27.30 -5.76
CA LYS A 36 -11.19 -27.85 -4.40
C LYS A 36 -12.54 -27.48 -3.80
N PRO A 37 -13.14 -28.35 -2.95
CA PRO A 37 -14.37 -28.03 -2.24
C PRO A 37 -14.27 -26.70 -1.48
N LEU A 38 -15.34 -25.91 -1.55
CA LEU A 38 -15.41 -24.63 -0.85
C LEU A 38 -15.33 -24.83 0.67
N HIS A 39 -14.60 -23.95 1.34
CA HIS A 39 -14.54 -23.93 2.81
C HIS A 39 -15.90 -23.55 3.43
N THR A 40 -16.07 -23.87 4.72
CA THR A 40 -17.29 -23.58 5.48
C THR A 40 -17.76 -22.14 5.29
N LEU A 41 -18.97 -21.98 4.75
CA LEU A 41 -19.65 -20.69 4.64
C LEU A 41 -19.93 -20.14 6.04
N THR A 42 -19.37 -18.98 6.35
CA THR A 42 -19.60 -18.28 7.63
C THR A 42 -20.63 -17.17 7.48
N THR A 43 -21.18 -16.68 8.60
CA THR A 43 -22.10 -15.52 8.67
C THR A 43 -21.45 -14.16 8.33
N ARG A 44 -20.27 -14.16 7.73
CA ARG A 44 -19.56 -12.99 7.20
C ARG A 44 -19.08 -13.31 5.81
N ASP A 45 -19.12 -12.32 4.92
CA ASP A 45 -18.58 -12.42 3.57
C ASP A 45 -17.07 -12.69 3.63
N ARG A 46 -16.63 -13.78 2.99
CA ARG A 46 -15.23 -14.23 2.98
C ARG A 46 -14.74 -14.74 1.62
N PHE A 47 -15.62 -14.82 0.63
CA PHE A 47 -15.34 -15.34 -0.70
C PHE A 47 -15.71 -14.29 -1.73
N ALA A 48 -14.80 -14.01 -2.66
CA ALA A 48 -15.02 -13.09 -3.77
C ALA A 48 -14.68 -13.80 -5.08
N LEU A 49 -15.56 -13.68 -6.08
CA LEU A 49 -15.31 -14.17 -7.43
C LEU A 49 -14.84 -13.00 -8.30
N VAL A 50 -13.64 -13.12 -8.88
CA VAL A 50 -13.10 -12.07 -9.77
C VAL A 50 -13.65 -12.27 -11.18
N MET A 51 -14.43 -11.30 -11.63
CA MET A 51 -15.04 -11.25 -12.97
C MET A 51 -14.60 -9.97 -13.66
N VAL A 52 -14.01 -10.07 -14.86
CA VAL A 52 -13.69 -8.90 -15.69
C VAL A 52 -14.66 -8.88 -16.88
N LYS A 53 -15.49 -7.83 -16.97
CA LYS A 53 -16.54 -7.68 -18.00
C LYS A 53 -17.49 -8.89 -18.10
N GLY A 54 -17.79 -9.53 -16.96
CA GLY A 54 -18.69 -10.69 -16.89
C GLY A 54 -18.04 -12.03 -17.27
N VAL A 55 -16.74 -12.06 -17.57
CA VAL A 55 -15.97 -13.29 -17.81
C VAL A 55 -15.14 -13.61 -16.56
N ALA A 56 -15.07 -14.88 -16.18
CA ALA A 56 -14.22 -15.34 -15.09
C ALA A 56 -12.76 -15.36 -15.54
N TYR A 57 -11.87 -14.73 -14.78
CA TYR A 57 -10.43 -14.71 -15.05
C TYR A 57 -9.65 -15.30 -13.88
N GLN A 58 -8.64 -16.11 -14.21
CA GLN A 58 -7.60 -16.47 -13.25
C GLN A 58 -6.49 -15.42 -13.33
N ILE A 59 -6.32 -14.65 -12.25
CA ILE A 59 -5.19 -13.73 -12.12
C ILE A 59 -3.96 -14.57 -11.70
N VAL A 60 -3.04 -14.79 -12.64
CA VAL A 60 -1.81 -15.59 -12.44
C VAL A 60 -0.53 -14.74 -12.36
N ASP A 61 -0.64 -13.46 -12.70
CA ASP A 61 0.45 -12.50 -12.89
C ASP A 61 0.50 -11.42 -11.79
N ILE A 62 -0.63 -11.07 -11.17
CA ILE A 62 -0.67 -10.15 -10.02
C ILE A 62 -0.40 -10.90 -8.71
N GLY A 63 0.86 -10.92 -8.28
CA GLY A 63 1.25 -11.42 -6.96
C GLY A 63 0.88 -10.44 -5.83
N ILE A 64 0.23 -10.94 -4.78
CA ILE A 64 -0.01 -10.19 -3.54
C ILE A 64 1.13 -10.36 -2.53
N ARG A 65 1.57 -9.27 -1.90
CA ARG A 65 2.51 -9.30 -0.78
C ARG A 65 2.26 -8.15 0.20
N MET A 66 2.70 -8.32 1.43
CA MET A 66 2.76 -7.21 2.40
C MET A 66 3.78 -6.16 1.95
N LEU A 67 3.45 -4.89 2.21
CA LEU A 67 4.39 -3.78 2.06
C LEU A 67 5.56 -3.94 3.05
N GLN A 68 6.74 -3.51 2.62
CA GLN A 68 7.94 -3.42 3.44
C GLN A 68 7.94 -2.09 4.21
N PRO A 69 8.68 -1.97 5.34
CA PRO A 69 8.72 -0.76 6.13
C PRO A 69 9.01 0.52 5.33
N HIS A 70 9.99 0.50 4.41
CA HIS A 70 10.29 1.68 3.59
C HIS A 70 9.12 2.10 2.69
N GLU A 71 8.35 1.16 2.14
CA GLU A 71 7.15 1.46 1.34
C GLU A 71 6.05 2.10 2.19
N LEU A 72 5.87 1.63 3.43
CA LEU A 72 4.90 2.20 4.37
C LEU A 72 5.28 3.62 4.81
N PHE A 73 6.55 3.86 5.15
CA PHE A 73 7.02 5.19 5.55
C PHE A 73 6.96 6.19 4.39
N LEU A 74 7.30 5.78 3.16
CA LEU A 74 7.11 6.61 1.97
C LEU A 74 5.62 6.93 1.72
N ALA A 75 4.72 5.94 1.86
CA ALA A 75 3.28 6.16 1.73
C ALA A 75 2.69 7.11 2.79
N MET A 76 3.27 7.14 3.99
CA MET A 76 2.93 8.10 5.05
C MET A 76 3.50 9.51 4.80
N GLY A 77 4.32 9.71 3.76
CA GLY A 77 4.94 11.00 3.42
C GLY A 77 6.23 11.29 4.19
N PHE A 78 6.94 10.29 4.71
CA PHE A 78 8.26 10.49 5.28
C PHE A 78 9.33 10.66 4.18
N PRO A 79 10.38 11.47 4.42
CA PRO A 79 11.55 11.55 3.54
C PRO A 79 12.21 10.18 3.29
N ALA A 80 12.74 9.97 2.09
CA ALA A 80 13.36 8.70 1.71
C ALA A 80 14.64 8.35 2.51
N ASP A 81 15.29 9.35 3.10
CA ASP A 81 16.46 9.23 3.99
C ASP A 81 16.09 9.07 5.47
N TYR A 82 14.79 9.03 5.81
CA TYR A 82 14.34 8.88 7.19
C TYR A 82 14.79 7.54 7.81
N LYS A 83 15.45 7.61 8.97
CA LYS A 83 16.14 6.48 9.60
C LYS A 83 15.17 5.56 10.36
N ILE A 84 14.52 4.65 9.63
CA ILE A 84 13.55 3.69 10.19
C ILE A 84 14.17 2.45 10.85
N SER A 85 15.43 2.12 10.53
CA SER A 85 16.02 0.80 10.80
C SER A 85 16.63 0.63 12.19
N HIS A 86 16.84 1.73 12.91
CA HIS A 86 17.48 1.77 14.24
C HIS A 86 16.69 2.71 15.17
N ASP A 87 16.84 2.54 16.48
CA ASP A 87 16.34 3.49 17.47
C ASP A 87 17.36 4.60 17.80
N SER A 88 17.02 5.46 18.77
CA SER A 88 17.85 6.57 19.24
C SER A 88 19.18 6.14 19.88
N GLU A 89 19.30 4.88 20.31
CA GLU A 89 20.52 4.31 20.88
C GLU A 89 21.37 3.60 19.80
N GLY A 90 20.93 3.63 18.54
CA GLY A 90 21.60 2.97 17.41
C GLY A 90 21.34 1.47 17.34
N LYS A 91 20.41 0.92 18.15
CA LYS A 91 20.09 -0.50 18.14
C LYS A 91 19.12 -0.82 17.00
N LYS A 92 19.40 -1.91 16.27
CA LYS A 92 18.63 -2.32 15.09
C LYS A 92 17.23 -2.81 15.45
N LEU A 93 16.21 -2.29 14.76
CA LEU A 93 14.80 -2.60 14.98
C LEU A 93 14.31 -3.77 14.13
N SER A 94 13.48 -4.62 14.72
CA SER A 94 12.79 -5.70 13.99
C SER A 94 11.83 -5.14 12.93
N LYS A 95 11.54 -5.91 11.87
CA LYS A 95 10.56 -5.50 10.84
C LYS A 95 9.21 -5.16 11.45
N THR A 96 8.73 -5.98 12.40
CA THR A 96 7.48 -5.76 13.14
C THR A 96 7.51 -4.45 13.94
N SER A 97 8.62 -4.13 14.60
CA SER A 97 8.80 -2.87 15.33
C SER A 97 8.77 -1.65 14.40
N GLN A 98 9.33 -1.76 13.20
CA GLN A 98 9.28 -0.68 12.21
C GLN A 98 7.86 -0.45 11.67
N VAL A 99 7.14 -1.52 11.33
CA VAL A 99 5.72 -1.44 10.91
C VAL A 99 4.85 -0.86 12.03
N ALA A 100 5.04 -1.30 13.27
CA ALA A 100 4.30 -0.76 14.42
C ALA A 100 4.59 0.72 14.68
N ARG A 101 5.83 1.18 14.49
CA ARG A 101 6.17 2.62 14.55
C ARG A 101 5.49 3.41 13.43
N CYS A 102 5.47 2.87 12.21
CA CYS A 102 4.80 3.50 11.07
C CYS A 102 3.28 3.66 11.33
N GLY A 103 2.61 2.60 11.80
CA GLY A 103 1.17 2.62 12.06
C GLY A 103 0.73 3.47 13.26
N ASN A 104 1.65 3.85 14.14
CA ASN A 104 1.39 4.78 15.25
C ASN A 104 1.89 6.21 14.98
N ALA A 105 2.49 6.47 13.82
CA ALA A 105 2.98 7.80 13.45
C ALA A 105 1.88 8.66 12.82
N VAL A 106 2.00 9.97 12.96
CA VAL A 106 1.20 10.95 12.20
C VAL A 106 1.94 11.25 10.88
N CYS A 107 1.21 11.32 9.76
CA CYS A 107 1.79 11.67 8.46
C CYS A 107 2.48 13.05 8.53
N PRO A 108 3.76 13.19 8.15
CA PRO A 108 4.48 14.47 8.26
C PRO A 108 3.78 15.65 7.55
N PRO A 109 3.21 15.51 6.33
CA PRO A 109 2.51 16.63 5.68
C PRO A 109 1.25 17.10 6.44
N LEU A 110 0.58 16.18 7.16
CA LEU A 110 -0.58 16.51 7.99
C LEU A 110 -0.13 17.24 9.28
N ALA A 111 0.93 16.75 9.91
CA ALA A 111 1.52 17.41 11.08
C ALA A 111 2.04 18.82 10.74
N GLU A 112 2.70 18.99 9.59
CA GLU A 112 3.16 20.28 9.07
C GLU A 112 1.99 21.25 8.86
N ALA A 113 0.94 20.84 8.16
CA ALA A 113 -0.24 21.67 7.93
C ALA A 113 -0.93 22.09 9.25
N LEU A 114 -1.02 21.18 10.23
CA LEU A 114 -1.56 21.49 11.55
C LEU A 114 -0.69 22.50 12.32
N VAL A 115 0.65 22.39 12.24
CA VAL A 115 1.56 23.37 12.86
C VAL A 115 1.42 24.73 12.18
N ILE A 116 1.45 24.79 10.85
CA ILE A 116 1.31 26.05 10.10
C ILE A 116 -0.02 26.76 10.43
N ALA A 117 -1.11 26.03 10.58
CA ALA A 117 -2.42 26.60 10.89
C ALA A 117 -2.57 27.16 12.32
N ASN A 118 -1.78 26.67 13.28
CA ASN A 118 -1.90 27.01 14.70
C ASN A 118 -0.71 27.79 15.28
N TYR A 119 0.43 27.80 14.59
CA TYR A 119 1.63 28.49 15.06
C TYR A 119 1.51 30.00 14.87
N GLN A 120 1.55 30.73 15.99
CA GLN A 120 1.74 32.18 16.02
C GLN A 120 3.11 32.46 16.61
N GLU A 121 3.93 33.25 15.91
CA GLU A 121 5.25 33.62 16.41
C GLU A 121 5.10 34.51 17.65
N SER A 122 5.65 34.06 18.78
CA SER A 122 5.61 34.80 20.03
C SER A 122 6.35 36.13 19.89
N ASN A 123 5.61 37.23 19.72
CA ASN A 123 6.16 38.59 19.76
C ASN A 123 7.08 38.73 20.98
N LYS A 124 8.35 39.08 20.74
CA LYS A 124 9.37 39.23 21.78
C LYS A 124 8.82 40.14 22.87
N VAL A 125 8.64 39.59 24.07
CA VAL A 125 8.29 40.37 25.25
C VAL A 125 9.39 41.40 25.46
N GLN A 126 9.09 42.67 25.15
CA GLN A 126 9.94 43.77 25.58
C GLN A 126 9.83 43.83 27.10
N VAL A 127 10.84 43.28 27.77
CA VAL A 127 11.02 43.44 29.21
C VAL A 127 11.31 44.93 29.43
N ALA A 128 10.33 45.67 29.94
CA ALA A 128 10.53 47.04 30.37
C ALA A 128 11.55 47.05 31.53
N ALA A 129 12.52 47.95 31.44
CA ALA A 129 13.54 48.21 32.45
C ALA A 129 13.04 49.20 33.51
#